data_AF-A0A2N1Q592-F1
#
_entry.id   AF-A0A2N1Q592-F1
#
_cell.length_a   1.000
_cell.length_b   1.000
_cell.length_c   1.000
_cell.angle_alpha   90.00
_cell.angle_beta   90.00
_cell.angle_gamma   90.00
#
_symmetry.space_group_name_H-M   'P 1'
#
loop_
_entity.id
_entity.type
_entity.pdbx_description
1 polymer ?
#
loop_
_entity_poly.entity_id
_entity_poly.type
_entity_poly.pdbx_seq_one_letter_code
_entity_poly.pdbx_strand_id
1 'polypeptide(L)'
;ITENTEGERIIRTNRYGSTTPDPWILGDSDVLGVYAFRIPFLGNVANFIKSPYGIVAIVVNILVIGGIVYLVKSGKKEELVKPE
;
A
#
# COMPACT_ATOMS: atom_id res chain seq x y z
N ILE A 1 -9.58 27.34 -4.45
CA ILE A 1 -10.67 26.52 -3.88
C ILE A 1 -11.73 27.52 -3.47
N THR A 2 -12.96 27.32 -3.93
CA THR A 2 -14.06 28.23 -3.61
C THR A 2 -14.88 27.55 -2.53
N GLU A 3 -15.21 28.29 -1.47
CA GLU A 3 -16.06 27.82 -0.37
C GLU A 3 -17.44 28.48 -0.52
N ASN A 4 -18.51 27.78 -0.16
CA ASN A 4 -19.83 28.39 -0.04
C ASN A 4 -19.95 29.14 1.30
N THR A 5 -21.07 29.82 1.53
CA THR A 5 -21.35 30.56 2.78
C THR A 5 -21.41 29.70 4.04
N GLU A 6 -21.44 28.38 3.88
CA GLU A 6 -21.49 27.39 4.96
C GLU A 6 -20.11 26.73 5.20
N GLY A 7 -19.08 27.16 4.46
CA GLY A 7 -17.71 26.64 4.57
C GLY A 7 -17.47 25.33 3.82
N GLU A 8 -18.42 24.88 2.99
CA GLU A 8 -18.26 23.66 2.20
C GLU A 8 -17.46 23.94 0.92
N ARG A 9 -16.61 22.99 0.56
CA ARG A 9 -15.83 23.04 -0.67
C ARG A 9 -16.74 22.85 -1.88
N ILE A 10 -16.71 23.82 -2.79
CA ILE A 10 -17.44 23.74 -4.07
C ILE A 10 -16.48 23.65 -5.25
N ILE A 11 -16.89 22.89 -6.27
CA ILE A 11 -16.14 22.69 -7.50
C ILE A 11 -16.96 23.23 -8.67
N ARG A 12 -16.32 24.07 -9.49
CA ARG A 12 -16.82 24.49 -10.80
C ARG A 12 -15.96 23.88 -11.90
N THR A 13 -16.61 23.21 -12.83
CA THR A 13 -15.97 22.60 -14.00
C THR A 13 -16.22 23.44 -15.24
N ASN A 14 -15.33 23.30 -16.21
CA ASN A 14 -15.55 23.74 -17.58
C ASN A 14 -15.52 22.50 -18.47
N ARG A 15 -16.46 22.36 -19.40
CA ARG A 15 -16.33 21.34 -20.46
C ARG A 15 -15.04 21.50 -21.25
N TYR A 16 -14.54 20.39 -21.78
CA TYR A 16 -13.37 20.38 -22.64
C TYR A 16 -13.51 21.35 -23.82
N GLY A 17 -12.53 22.26 -23.99
CA GLY A 17 -12.53 23.27 -25.03
C GLY A 17 -13.36 24.54 -24.75
N SER A 18 -13.93 24.69 -23.55
CA SER A 18 -14.70 25.86 -23.13
C SER A 18 -14.02 26.62 -21.98
N THR A 19 -14.14 27.93 -21.98
CA THR A 19 -13.79 28.79 -20.83
C THR A 19 -15.01 29.20 -20.00
N THR A 20 -16.21 28.97 -20.54
CA THR A 20 -17.48 29.18 -19.83
C THR A 20 -17.70 28.05 -18.81
N PRO A 21 -17.96 28.37 -17.54
CA PRO A 21 -18.31 27.39 -16.51
C PRO A 21 -19.61 26.65 -16.81
N ASP A 22 -19.66 25.39 -16.37
CA ASP A 22 -20.88 24.59 -16.40
C ASP A 22 -21.93 25.18 -15.44
N PRO A 23 -23.25 24.99 -15.72
CA PRO A 23 -24.32 25.61 -14.93
C PRO A 23 -24.53 24.96 -13.55
N TRP A 24 -24.01 23.76 -13.33
CA TRP A 24 -24.08 23.06 -12.05
C TRP A 24 -22.83 23.32 -11.19
N ILE A 25 -23.02 23.25 -9.88
CA ILE A 25 -21.95 23.28 -8.88
C ILE A 25 -21.87 21.88 -8.28
N LEU A 26 -20.65 21.36 -8.15
CA LEU A 26 -20.42 20.03 -7.57
C LEU A 26 -19.93 20.18 -6.14
N GLY A 27 -20.55 19.44 -5.23
CA GLY A 27 -20.06 19.24 -3.87
C GLY A 27 -19.08 18.07 -3.79
N ASP A 28 -18.45 17.88 -2.63
CA ASP A 28 -17.51 16.77 -2.44
C ASP A 28 -18.18 15.39 -2.60
N SER A 29 -19.49 15.27 -2.33
CA SER A 29 -20.27 14.03 -2.55
C SER A 29 -20.45 13.67 -4.02
N ASP A 30 -20.39 14.64 -4.92
CA ASP A 30 -20.57 14.42 -6.36
C ASP A 30 -19.26 13.98 -7.04
N VAL A 31 -18.14 14.05 -6.31
CA VAL A 31 -16.82 13.67 -6.81
C VAL A 31 -16.57 12.19 -6.57
N LEU A 32 -16.52 11.42 -7.65
CA LEU A 32 -16.07 10.04 -7.59
C LEU A 32 -14.54 9.96 -7.61
N GLY A 33 -13.98 9.05 -6.80
CA GLY A 33 -12.53 8.81 -6.76
C GLY A 33 -11.73 9.82 -5.92
N VAL A 34 -12.35 10.41 -4.89
CA VAL A 34 -11.65 11.30 -3.95
C VAL A 34 -10.44 10.57 -3.36
N TYR A 35 -9.27 11.18 -3.51
CA TYR A 35 -8.02 10.66 -2.98
C TYR A 35 -8.01 10.78 -1.46
N ALA A 36 -8.22 9.66 -0.75
CA ALA A 36 -8.32 9.66 0.71
C ALA A 36 -6.95 9.83 1.40
N PHE A 37 -5.93 9.08 1.00
CA PHE A 37 -4.60 9.16 1.60
C PHE A 37 -3.50 8.55 0.72
N ARG A 38 -2.23 8.95 0.95
CA ARG A 38 -1.02 8.23 0.47
C ARG A 38 -0.38 7.48 1.59
N ILE A 39 0.11 6.29 1.28
CA ILE A 39 1.21 5.68 2.03
C ILE A 39 2.50 6.08 1.31
N PRO A 40 3.34 6.97 1.89
CA PRO A 40 4.59 7.34 1.27
C PRO A 40 5.48 6.08 1.11
N PHE A 41 6.24 6.02 0.02
CA PHE A 41 7.18 4.93 -0.29
C PHE A 41 6.57 3.54 -0.56
N LEU A 42 5.26 3.35 -0.50
CA LEU A 42 4.62 2.06 -0.81
C LEU A 42 4.99 1.55 -2.21
N GLY A 43 5.05 2.46 -3.20
CA GLY A 43 5.52 2.14 -4.54
C GLY A 43 6.98 1.67 -4.57
N ASN A 44 7.84 2.24 -3.74
CA ASN A 44 9.25 1.83 -3.66
C ASN A 44 9.37 0.43 -3.06
N VAL A 45 8.59 0.11 -2.03
CA VAL A 45 8.53 -1.25 -1.45
C VAL A 45 8.03 -2.26 -2.49
N ALA A 46 6.96 -1.93 -3.21
CA ALA A 46 6.42 -2.79 -4.26
C ALA A 46 7.45 -3.02 -5.40
N ASN A 47 8.18 -1.97 -5.78
CA ASN A 47 9.24 -2.07 -6.78
C ASN A 47 10.44 -2.87 -6.26
N PHE A 48 10.80 -2.72 -4.99
CA PHE A 48 11.87 -3.49 -4.36
C PHE A 48 11.57 -4.99 -4.39
N ILE A 49 10.36 -5.40 -3.97
CA ILE A 49 9.94 -6.81 -3.97
C ILE A 49 9.99 -7.41 -5.39
N LYS A 50 9.69 -6.62 -6.42
CA LYS A 50 9.76 -7.05 -7.83
C LYS A 50 11.18 -7.02 -8.42
N SER A 51 12.13 -6.35 -7.76
CA SER A 51 13.49 -6.22 -8.26
C SER A 51 14.30 -7.51 -8.06
N PRO A 52 15.30 -7.80 -8.90
CA PRO A 52 16.20 -8.94 -8.70
C PRO A 52 16.87 -8.94 -7.32
N TYR A 53 17.29 -7.78 -6.84
CA TYR A 53 17.91 -7.62 -5.51
C TYR A 53 16.94 -7.96 -4.37
N GLY A 54 15.70 -7.46 -4.45
CA GLY A 54 14.69 -7.73 -3.43
C GLY A 54 14.28 -9.21 -3.41
N ILE A 55 14.15 -9.85 -4.57
CA ILE A 55 13.87 -11.28 -4.66
C ILE A 55 14.99 -12.09 -3.99
N VAL A 56 16.26 -11.81 -4.32
CA VAL A 56 17.40 -12.50 -3.70
C VAL A 56 17.41 -12.29 -2.19
N ALA A 57 17.20 -11.06 -1.72
CA ALA A 57 17.14 -10.75 -0.30
C ALA A 57 16.03 -11.53 0.42
N ILE A 58 14.83 -11.61 -0.17
CA ILE A 58 13.69 -12.36 0.38
C ILE A 58 14.02 -13.86 0.45
N VAL A 59 14.55 -14.43 -0.63
CA VAL A 59 14.91 -15.85 -0.69
C VAL A 59 15.96 -16.22 0.37
N VAL A 60 17.01 -15.41 0.51
CA VAL A 60 18.06 -15.64 1.51
C VAL A 60 17.46 -15.62 2.92
N ASN A 61 16.61 -14.65 3.23
CA ASN A 61 15.97 -14.58 4.55
C ASN A 61 15.08 -15.79 4.82
N ILE A 62 14.29 -16.24 3.83
CA ILE A 62 13.47 -17.44 3.96
C ILE A 62 14.32 -18.69 4.23
N LEU A 63 15.45 -18.85 3.51
CA LEU A 63 16.34 -19.99 3.69
C LEU A 63 17.02 -19.98 5.06
N VAL A 64 17.51 -18.83 5.52
CA VAL A 64 18.17 -18.69 6.82
C VAL A 64 17.19 -18.98 7.95
N ILE A 65 16.03 -18.30 7.96
CA ILE A 65 15.01 -18.50 8.99
C ILE A 65 14.50 -19.95 8.94
N GLY A 66 14.21 -20.46 7.75
CA GLY A 66 13.78 -21.85 7.55
C GLY A 66 14.80 -22.86 8.06
N GLY A 67 16.09 -22.63 7.80
CA GLY A 67 17.19 -23.47 8.27
C GLY A 67 17.31 -23.47 9.80
N ILE A 68 17.23 -22.30 10.43
CA ILE A 68 17.25 -22.18 11.89
C ILE A 68 16.05 -22.92 12.50
N VAL A 69 14.86 -22.69 11.97
CA VAL A 69 13.63 -23.35 12.45
C VAL A 69 13.73 -24.87 12.29
N TYR A 70 14.27 -25.35 11.16
CA TYR A 70 14.49 -26.77 10.92
C TYR A 70 15.46 -27.36 11.94
N LEU A 71 16.61 -26.72 12.17
CA LEU A 71 17.63 -27.19 13.11
C LEU A 71 17.07 -27.26 14.55
N VAL A 72 16.40 -26.20 15.00
CA VAL A 72 15.77 -26.14 16.33
C VAL A 72 14.71 -27.24 16.49
N LYS A 73 13.91 -27.48 15.44
CA LYS A 73 12.88 -28.52 15.46
C LYS A 73 13.47 -29.93 15.45
N SER A 74 14.59 -30.14 14.77
CA SER A 74 15.30 -31.43 14.76
C SER A 74 15.96 -31.73 16.10
N GLY A 75 16.63 -30.76 16.73
CA GLY A 75 17.23 -30.94 18.06
C GLY A 75 16.21 -31.30 19.15
N LYS A 76 15.03 -30.67 19.13
CA LYS A 76 13.92 -31.03 20.04
C LYS A 76 13.40 -32.45 19.86
N LYS A 77 13.48 -33.02 18.64
CA LYS A 77 13.03 -34.39 18.40
C LYS A 77 13.99 -35.43 18.96
N GLU A 78 15.30 -35.16 18.93
CA GLU A 78 16.31 -36.08 19.47
C GLU A 78 16.25 -36.14 21.01
N GLU A 79 15.99 -35.02 21.67
CA GLU A 79 15.84 -34.95 23.13
C GLU A 79 14.62 -35.74 23.64
N LEU A 80 13.53 -35.78 22.87
CA LEU A 80 12.32 -36.54 23.21
C LEU A 80 12.45 -38.06 22.94
N VAL A 81 13.45 -38.48 22.17
CA VAL A 81 13.62 -39.88 21.72
C VAL A 81 14.62 -40.64 22.58
N LYS A 82 15.44 -39.99 23.41
CA LYS A 82 16.34 -40.67 24.36
C LYS A 82 15.56 -41.09 25.63
N PRO A 83 15.31 -42.39 25.87
CA PRO A 83 14.90 -42.84 27.20
C PRO A 83 16.12 -42.86 28.12
N GLU A 84 15.94 -42.37 29.35
CA GLU A 84 16.90 -42.50 30.47
C GLU A 84 17.17 -43.97 30.84
#